data_AF-C0XT94-F1
#
_entry.id   AF-C0XT94-F1
#
_cell.length_a   1.000
_cell.length_b   1.000
_cell.length_c   1.000
_cell.angle_alpha   90.00
_cell.angle_beta   90.00
_cell.angle_gamma   90.00
#
_symmetry.space_group_name_H-M   'P 1'
#
loop_
_entity.id
_entity.type
_entity.pdbx_description
1 polymer ?
#
loop_
_entity_poly.entity_id
_entity_poly.type
_entity_poly.pdbx_seq_one_letter_code
_entity_poly.pdbx_strand_id
1 'polypeptide(L)'
;MGKKPGRPSRHTRRKQQRLDRGFTLTVGAAPTSRSASGAVALHNELRLVRSSLLYADRVDLIAPAASLLWTFAPLRGLDPDDVWETVADLPPEALQRLGVEESAVPLPVFRQMMRSLGKRSAMNPERVEGERLWRPAIQEILRDVEETFGGAEAPELELALDTGDVRLLDTGKQLEDPVDQQVAGFRHRIAEALDNPSGTVLFDQLTTSIVREDDSLREKFSPVGRDRSRRAATGTGLVEWLPVFPDAPMSSILEAREELADGRAKYRASVKALAAELQSSALDDALPSDIEELWRDEVRPTLVDLRKTVKGSRIAKETGLRLATEGYGIPTIAVTLTSLSSVADLLPTAAAAMAASLRIAAAGAREAVEARAAKKKHELVYLLDLNKKLGNFGLD
;
A
#
# COMPACT_ATOMS: atom_id res chain seq x y z
N MET A 1 -22.61 -26.06 -30.15
CA MET A 1 -21.87 -26.97 -29.26
C MET A 1 -21.28 -26.15 -28.11
N GLY A 2 -21.86 -26.25 -26.91
CA GLY A 2 -21.43 -25.46 -25.75
C GLY A 2 -20.15 -26.00 -25.13
N LYS A 3 -19.06 -25.23 -25.18
CA LYS A 3 -17.85 -25.51 -24.39
C LYS A 3 -18.16 -25.20 -22.93
N LYS A 4 -18.16 -26.23 -22.08
CA LYS A 4 -18.22 -26.06 -20.62
C LYS A 4 -17.00 -25.23 -20.17
N PRO A 5 -17.16 -24.24 -19.28
CA PRO A 5 -16.03 -23.51 -18.74
C PRO A 5 -15.10 -24.48 -18.01
N GLY A 6 -13.81 -24.44 -18.35
CA GLY A 6 -12.79 -25.30 -17.78
C GLY A 6 -12.75 -25.14 -16.26
N ARG A 7 -12.70 -26.26 -15.55
CA ARG A 7 -12.49 -26.28 -14.09
C ARG A 7 -11.26 -25.43 -13.75
N PRO A 8 -11.35 -24.48 -12.80
CA PRO A 8 -10.19 -23.70 -12.40
C PRO A 8 -9.09 -24.63 -11.88
N SER A 9 -7.85 -24.35 -12.28
CA SER A 9 -6.69 -25.16 -11.90
C SER A 9 -6.58 -25.24 -10.37
N ARG A 10 -5.97 -26.33 -9.87
CA ARG A 10 -5.70 -26.48 -8.43
C ARG A 10 -4.90 -25.30 -7.84
N HIS A 11 -4.09 -24.62 -8.65
CA HIS A 11 -3.33 -23.44 -8.23
C HIS A 11 -4.24 -22.22 -8.02
N THR A 12 -5.16 -21.97 -8.95
CA THR A 12 -6.15 -20.89 -8.89
C THR A 12 -7.09 -21.07 -7.69
N ARG A 13 -7.51 -22.32 -7.44
CA ARG A 13 -8.39 -22.67 -6.31
C ARG A 13 -7.70 -22.51 -4.94
N ARG A 14 -6.39 -22.78 -4.86
CA ARG A 14 -5.58 -22.62 -3.64
C ARG A 14 -5.23 -21.14 -3.38
N LYS A 15 -5.08 -20.33 -4.44
CA LYS A 15 -4.97 -18.86 -4.36
C LYS A 15 -6.29 -18.25 -3.86
N GLN A 16 -7.43 -18.61 -4.45
CA GLN A 16 -8.77 -18.19 -3.99
C GLN A 16 -9.08 -18.61 -2.53
N GLN A 17 -8.73 -19.83 -2.10
CA GLN A 17 -8.93 -20.24 -0.71
C GLN A 17 -8.00 -19.57 0.31
N ARG A 18 -6.81 -19.10 -0.10
CA ARG A 18 -5.96 -18.24 0.74
C ARG A 18 -6.53 -16.81 0.83
N LEU A 19 -7.15 -16.33 -0.24
CA LEU A 19 -7.76 -15.00 -0.35
C LEU A 19 -8.97 -14.80 0.58
N ASP A 20 -9.75 -15.85 0.88
CA ASP A 20 -10.92 -15.78 1.78
C ASP A 20 -10.57 -15.77 3.29
N ARG A 21 -9.29 -15.87 3.68
CA ARG A 21 -8.87 -15.93 5.09
C ARG A 21 -7.76 -14.92 5.48
N GLY A 22 -7.40 -14.02 4.56
CA GLY A 22 -6.35 -13.01 4.78
C GLY A 22 -6.84 -11.81 5.59
N PHE A 23 -5.92 -11.11 6.24
CA PHE A 23 -6.23 -9.84 6.92
C PHE A 23 -6.48 -8.74 5.88
N THR A 24 -7.71 -8.24 5.85
CA THR A 24 -8.14 -7.15 4.96
C THR A 24 -8.12 -5.82 5.72
N LEU A 25 -7.53 -4.80 5.10
CA LEU A 25 -7.48 -3.43 5.59
C LEU A 25 -8.32 -2.54 4.67
N THR A 26 -9.30 -1.83 5.23
CA THR A 26 -10.09 -0.86 4.48
C THR A 26 -9.43 0.50 4.58
N VAL A 27 -9.01 1.05 3.45
CA VAL A 27 -8.30 2.33 3.35
C VAL A 27 -9.27 3.39 2.84
N GLY A 28 -9.45 4.48 3.59
CA GLY A 28 -10.24 5.63 3.17
C GLY A 28 -9.33 6.82 2.84
N ALA A 29 -9.39 7.28 1.60
CA ALA A 29 -8.71 8.48 1.13
C ALA A 29 -9.76 9.52 0.75
N ALA A 30 -9.62 10.72 1.31
CA ALA A 30 -10.53 11.81 1.04
C ALA A 30 -10.37 12.30 -0.41
N PRO A 31 -11.42 12.89 -1.01
CA PRO A 31 -11.32 13.43 -2.36
C PRO A 31 -10.21 14.49 -2.43
N THR A 32 -9.26 14.30 -3.33
CA THR A 32 -8.24 15.30 -3.67
C THR A 32 -8.72 16.17 -4.84
N SER A 33 -8.23 17.41 -4.89
CA SER A 33 -8.51 18.32 -6.02
C SER A 33 -7.81 17.83 -7.29
N ARG A 34 -8.42 18.09 -8.46
CA ARG A 34 -7.75 17.93 -9.76
C ARG A 34 -6.44 18.69 -9.78
N SER A 35 -5.44 18.13 -10.45
CA SER A 35 -4.16 18.82 -10.68
C SER A 35 -4.39 20.08 -11.52
N ALA A 36 -3.37 20.93 -11.61
CA ALA A 36 -3.38 22.10 -12.50
C ALA A 36 -3.57 21.74 -13.98
N SER A 37 -3.34 20.47 -14.36
CA SER A 37 -3.58 19.94 -15.72
C SER A 37 -4.98 19.36 -15.91
N GLY A 38 -5.86 19.42 -14.90
CA GLY A 38 -7.21 18.83 -14.96
C GLY A 38 -7.26 17.32 -14.66
N ALA A 39 -6.10 16.65 -14.57
CA ALA A 39 -6.00 15.23 -14.27
C ALA A 39 -6.35 14.92 -12.80
N VAL A 40 -6.88 13.73 -12.55
CA VAL A 40 -7.12 13.22 -11.20
C VAL A 40 -5.78 12.83 -10.58
N ALA A 41 -5.40 13.48 -9.46
CA ALA A 41 -4.20 13.13 -8.73
C ALA A 41 -4.50 12.04 -7.70
N LEU A 42 -3.74 10.95 -7.73
CA LEU A 42 -3.87 9.78 -6.87
C LEU A 42 -2.67 9.60 -5.92
N HIS A 43 -1.81 10.62 -5.79
CA HIS A 43 -0.59 10.52 -4.97
C HIS A 43 -0.85 10.05 -3.53
N ASN A 44 -1.89 10.58 -2.88
CA ASN A 44 -2.23 10.23 -1.50
C ASN A 44 -2.80 8.79 -1.40
N GLU A 45 -3.67 8.43 -2.33
CA GLU A 45 -4.25 7.10 -2.49
C GLU A 45 -3.15 6.05 -2.70
N LEU A 46 -2.23 6.31 -3.62
CA LEU A 46 -1.10 5.43 -3.90
C LEU A 46 -0.19 5.29 -2.68
N ARG A 47 0.14 6.39 -1.99
CA ARG A 47 0.94 6.32 -0.75
C ARG A 47 0.31 5.35 0.25
N LEU A 48 -0.99 5.54 0.53
CA LEU A 48 -1.74 4.71 1.47
C LEU A 48 -1.88 3.26 1.01
N VAL A 49 -2.15 3.03 -0.28
CA VAL A 49 -2.29 1.68 -0.85
C VAL A 49 -0.95 0.95 -0.77
N ARG A 50 0.15 1.58 -1.16
CA ARG A 50 1.49 0.96 -1.13
C ARG A 50 1.89 0.58 0.29
N SER A 51 1.72 1.46 1.28
CA SER A 51 2.04 1.14 2.68
C SER A 51 1.10 0.06 3.25
N SER A 52 -0.18 0.12 2.88
CA SER A 52 -1.19 -0.87 3.28
C SER A 52 -0.93 -2.25 2.70
N LEU A 53 -0.48 -2.38 1.45
CA LEU A 53 -0.16 -3.66 0.82
C LEU A 53 1.03 -4.37 1.50
N LEU A 54 1.93 -3.62 2.12
CA LEU A 54 3.06 -4.18 2.87
C LEU A 54 2.68 -4.59 4.30
N TYR A 55 1.53 -4.14 4.80
CA TYR A 55 1.01 -4.57 6.10
C TYR A 55 -0.09 -5.63 5.98
N ALA A 56 -0.97 -5.48 4.98
CA ALA A 56 -2.19 -6.25 4.81
C ALA A 56 -2.08 -7.36 3.76
N ASP A 57 -3.00 -8.31 3.83
CA ASP A 57 -3.16 -9.33 2.77
C ASP A 57 -4.13 -8.85 1.70
N ARG A 58 -5.01 -7.90 2.00
CA ARG A 58 -5.86 -7.25 1.00
C ARG A 58 -6.14 -5.83 1.42
N VAL A 59 -6.30 -4.95 0.44
CA VAL A 59 -6.72 -3.57 0.63
C VAL A 59 -8.08 -3.37 -0.02
N ASP A 60 -9.04 -2.91 0.76
CA ASP A 60 -10.30 -2.38 0.24
C ASP A 60 -10.19 -0.85 0.21
N LEU A 61 -10.14 -0.24 -0.96
CA LEU A 61 -9.91 1.19 -1.13
C LEU A 61 -11.23 1.94 -1.30
N ILE A 62 -11.52 2.87 -0.40
CA ILE A 62 -12.59 3.87 -0.51
C ILE A 62 -11.91 5.18 -0.90
N ALA A 63 -11.86 5.47 -2.19
CA ALA A 63 -11.25 6.68 -2.72
C ALA A 63 -12.13 7.25 -3.84
N PRO A 64 -12.80 8.40 -3.62
CA PRO A 64 -13.64 9.03 -4.63
C PRO A 64 -12.89 9.36 -5.91
N ALA A 65 -11.66 9.88 -5.79
CA ALA A 65 -10.80 10.20 -6.93
C ALA A 65 -10.48 8.96 -7.78
N ALA A 66 -10.10 7.85 -7.14
CA ALA A 66 -9.90 6.59 -7.86
C ALA A 66 -11.22 6.07 -8.46
N SER A 67 -12.32 6.05 -7.71
CA SER A 67 -13.63 5.61 -8.23
C SER A 67 -14.03 6.37 -9.49
N LEU A 68 -13.79 7.69 -9.47
CA LEU A 68 -13.98 8.58 -10.60
C LEU A 68 -13.12 8.22 -11.80
N LEU A 69 -11.82 8.02 -11.59
CA LEU A 69 -10.88 7.65 -12.64
C LEU A 69 -11.29 6.32 -13.31
N TRP A 70 -11.71 5.33 -12.51
CA TRP A 70 -12.15 4.03 -13.02
C TRP A 70 -13.47 4.06 -13.79
N THR A 71 -14.28 5.13 -13.67
CA THR A 71 -15.45 5.31 -14.56
C THR A 71 -15.07 5.48 -16.03
N PHE A 72 -13.84 5.93 -16.31
CA PHE A 72 -13.32 6.12 -17.67
C PHE A 72 -12.60 4.87 -18.22
N ALA A 73 -12.30 3.86 -17.40
CA ALA A 73 -11.56 2.68 -17.81
C ALA A 73 -12.18 1.94 -19.03
N PRO A 74 -13.51 1.78 -19.14
CA PRO A 74 -14.14 1.15 -20.31
C PRO A 74 -13.90 1.90 -21.63
N LEU A 75 -13.55 3.19 -21.57
CA LEU A 75 -13.39 4.06 -22.75
C LEU A 75 -11.97 4.02 -23.33
N ARG A 76 -10.98 3.47 -22.60
CA ARG A 76 -9.56 3.39 -23.04
C ARG A 76 -9.34 2.55 -24.31
N GLY A 77 -10.25 1.63 -24.59
CA GLY A 77 -10.17 0.73 -25.75
C GLY A 77 -11.00 1.18 -26.97
N LEU A 78 -11.56 2.39 -26.94
CA LEU A 78 -12.37 2.89 -28.06
C LEU A 78 -11.52 3.12 -29.30
N ASP A 79 -11.86 2.44 -30.39
CA ASP A 79 -11.29 2.68 -31.72
C ASP A 79 -12.05 3.82 -32.42
N PRO A 80 -11.41 4.97 -32.72
CA PRO A 80 -12.03 6.06 -33.48
C PRO A 80 -12.48 5.67 -34.88
N ASP A 81 -11.93 4.59 -35.43
CA ASP A 81 -12.21 4.11 -36.79
C ASP A 81 -13.23 2.96 -36.81
N ASP A 82 -13.50 2.33 -35.66
CA ASP A 82 -14.61 1.37 -35.46
C ASP A 82 -15.48 1.70 -34.24
N VAL A 83 -16.09 2.87 -34.32
CA VAL A 83 -16.94 3.46 -33.27
C VAL A 83 -18.15 2.58 -32.95
N TRP A 84 -18.74 1.92 -33.95
CA TRP A 84 -20.08 1.36 -33.84
C TRP A 84 -20.14 0.10 -32.99
N GLU A 85 -19.21 -0.82 -33.21
CA GLU A 85 -19.13 -2.06 -32.42
C GLU A 85 -18.64 -1.74 -31.00
N THR A 86 -17.62 -0.89 -30.89
CA THR A 86 -17.02 -0.56 -29.60
C THR A 86 -17.97 0.23 -28.69
N VAL A 87 -18.72 1.21 -29.21
CA VAL A 87 -19.72 1.94 -28.41
C VAL A 87 -20.88 1.02 -28.00
N ALA A 88 -21.31 0.08 -28.84
CA ALA A 88 -22.40 -0.83 -28.50
C ALA A 88 -22.07 -1.74 -27.29
N ASP A 89 -20.79 -2.05 -27.10
CA ASP A 89 -20.32 -2.95 -26.04
C ASP A 89 -19.90 -2.21 -24.77
N LEU A 90 -20.00 -0.88 -24.74
CA LEU A 90 -19.75 -0.10 -23.54
C LEU A 90 -20.76 -0.43 -22.42
N PRO A 91 -20.31 -0.38 -21.15
CA PRO A 91 -21.19 -0.51 -20.01
C PRO A 91 -22.17 0.69 -19.94
N PRO A 92 -23.37 0.52 -19.33
CA PRO A 92 -24.39 1.56 -19.23
C PRO A 92 -23.87 2.92 -18.76
N GLU A 93 -22.96 2.92 -17.80
CA GLU A 93 -22.38 4.11 -17.20
C GLU A 93 -21.52 4.87 -18.22
N ALA A 94 -20.72 4.16 -19.02
CA ALA A 94 -19.93 4.77 -20.09
C ALA A 94 -20.80 5.29 -21.24
N LEU A 95 -21.95 4.64 -21.51
CA LEU A 95 -22.94 5.11 -22.48
C LEU A 95 -23.64 6.39 -22.04
N GLN A 96 -23.99 6.52 -20.76
CA GLN A 96 -24.57 7.76 -20.22
C GLN A 96 -23.65 8.97 -20.45
N ARG A 97 -22.33 8.79 -20.28
CA ARG A 97 -21.32 9.85 -20.51
C ARG A 97 -21.17 10.24 -21.98
N LEU A 98 -21.48 9.32 -22.88
CA LEU A 98 -21.60 9.61 -24.31
C LEU A 98 -22.91 10.36 -24.66
N GLY A 99 -23.71 10.73 -23.65
CA GLY A 99 -25.02 11.38 -23.82
C GLY A 99 -26.15 10.40 -24.12
N VAL A 100 -25.96 9.10 -23.90
CA VAL A 100 -27.00 8.09 -24.13
C VAL A 100 -27.85 7.94 -22.88
N GLU A 101 -28.95 8.69 -22.83
CA GLU A 101 -29.92 8.57 -21.75
C GLU A 101 -30.94 7.46 -22.02
N GLU A 102 -31.17 6.57 -21.03
CA GLU A 102 -32.21 5.53 -21.09
C GLU A 102 -33.63 6.10 -21.26
N SER A 103 -33.83 7.33 -20.78
CA SER A 103 -35.07 8.09 -20.92
C SER A 103 -35.44 8.36 -22.39
N ALA A 104 -34.43 8.49 -23.26
CA ALA A 104 -34.59 8.79 -24.68
C ALA A 104 -34.65 7.52 -25.53
N VAL A 105 -33.76 6.55 -25.27
CA VAL A 105 -33.71 5.28 -25.99
C VAL A 105 -33.32 4.15 -25.02
N PRO A 106 -34.12 3.07 -24.90
CA PRO A 106 -33.74 1.92 -24.08
C PRO A 106 -32.41 1.32 -24.53
N LEU A 107 -31.48 1.04 -23.60
CA LEU A 107 -30.13 0.55 -23.93
C LEU A 107 -30.10 -0.66 -24.89
N PRO A 108 -30.97 -1.68 -24.77
CA PRO A 108 -30.96 -2.79 -25.73
C PRO A 108 -31.24 -2.33 -27.18
N VAL A 109 -32.14 -1.35 -27.34
CA VAL A 109 -32.48 -0.76 -28.63
C VAL A 109 -31.32 0.08 -29.16
N PHE A 110 -30.71 0.90 -28.30
CA PHE A 110 -29.52 1.67 -28.65
C PHE A 110 -28.38 0.76 -29.14
N ARG A 111 -28.04 -0.29 -28.37
CA ARG A 111 -26.99 -1.25 -28.74
C ARG A 111 -27.27 -1.95 -30.06
N GLN A 112 -28.54 -2.34 -30.30
CA GLN A 112 -28.94 -2.94 -31.56
C GLN A 112 -28.79 -1.96 -32.73
N MET A 113 -29.17 -0.70 -32.53
CA MET A 113 -29.02 0.35 -33.54
C MET A 113 -27.55 0.56 -33.91
N MET A 114 -26.67 0.70 -32.93
CA MET A 114 -25.23 0.87 -33.14
C MET A 114 -24.62 -0.32 -33.91
N ARG A 115 -24.91 -1.56 -33.49
CA ARG A 115 -24.47 -2.76 -34.22
C ARG A 115 -25.04 -2.85 -35.64
N SER A 116 -26.26 -2.36 -35.84
CA SER A 116 -26.86 -2.32 -37.18
C SER A 116 -26.17 -1.31 -38.09
N LEU A 117 -25.74 -0.16 -37.55
CA LEU A 117 -24.99 0.86 -38.28
C LEU A 117 -23.59 0.35 -38.64
N GLY A 118 -22.90 -0.32 -37.71
CA GLY A 118 -21.58 -0.90 -37.95
C GLY A 118 -21.53 -1.93 -39.09
N LYS A 119 -22.63 -2.69 -39.28
CA LYS A 119 -22.76 -3.68 -40.37
C LYS A 119 -23.02 -3.07 -41.75
N ARG A 120 -23.35 -1.79 -41.84
CA ARG A 120 -23.62 -1.12 -43.12
C ARG A 120 -22.32 -0.80 -43.83
N SER A 121 -22.37 -0.73 -45.17
CA SER A 121 -21.24 -0.27 -45.99
C SER A 121 -20.76 1.11 -45.53
N ALA A 122 -19.44 1.35 -45.56
CA ALA A 122 -18.82 2.64 -45.25
C ALA A 122 -19.35 3.80 -46.11
N MET A 123 -19.90 3.50 -47.29
CA MET A 123 -20.51 4.49 -48.19
C MET A 123 -22.01 4.75 -47.89
N ASN A 124 -22.60 4.10 -46.89
CA ASN A 124 -24.01 4.28 -46.55
C ASN A 124 -24.22 5.68 -45.92
N PRO A 125 -25.14 6.51 -46.44
CA PRO A 125 -25.34 7.87 -45.95
C PRO A 125 -25.66 7.98 -44.46
N GLU A 126 -26.46 7.07 -43.91
CA GLU A 126 -26.80 7.06 -42.48
C GLU A 126 -25.58 6.71 -41.61
N ARG A 127 -24.69 5.82 -42.09
CA ARG A 127 -23.42 5.51 -41.41
C ARG A 127 -22.49 6.71 -41.43
N VAL A 128 -22.33 7.36 -42.58
CA VAL A 128 -21.46 8.54 -42.74
C VAL A 128 -21.93 9.69 -41.85
N GLU A 129 -23.23 9.97 -41.82
CA GLU A 129 -23.78 11.02 -40.97
C GLU A 129 -23.65 10.68 -39.48
N GLY A 130 -23.86 9.40 -39.12
CA GLY A 130 -23.59 8.91 -37.79
C GLY A 130 -22.13 9.11 -37.37
N GLU A 131 -21.17 8.76 -38.23
CA GLU A 131 -19.74 8.92 -37.94
C GLU A 131 -19.39 10.41 -37.79
N ARG A 132 -19.99 11.28 -38.60
CA ARG A 132 -19.79 12.74 -38.51
C ARG A 132 -20.24 13.32 -37.16
N LEU A 133 -21.35 12.81 -36.60
CA LEU A 133 -21.89 13.27 -35.32
C LEU A 133 -21.10 12.73 -34.13
N TRP A 134 -20.68 11.47 -34.18
CA TRP A 134 -20.05 10.78 -33.04
C TRP A 134 -18.54 10.99 -32.96
N ARG A 135 -17.86 11.14 -34.10
CA ARG A 135 -16.39 11.23 -34.14
C ARG A 135 -15.84 12.38 -33.27
N PRO A 136 -16.40 13.62 -33.29
CA PRO A 136 -15.92 14.69 -32.43
C PRO A 136 -16.09 14.36 -30.93
N ALA A 137 -17.25 13.83 -30.53
CA ALA A 137 -17.52 13.47 -29.14
C ALA A 137 -16.58 12.37 -28.64
N ILE A 138 -16.30 11.36 -29.48
CA ILE A 138 -15.37 10.28 -29.13
C ILE A 138 -13.94 10.78 -29.06
N GLN A 139 -13.52 11.68 -29.96
CA GLN A 139 -12.19 12.28 -29.92
C GLN A 139 -11.99 13.15 -28.67
N GLU A 140 -13.02 13.87 -28.24
CA GLU A 140 -13.01 14.62 -26.99
C GLU A 140 -12.88 13.69 -25.79
N ILE A 141 -13.70 12.63 -25.73
CA ILE A 141 -13.64 11.64 -24.65
C ILE A 141 -12.30 10.90 -24.61
N LEU A 142 -11.75 10.51 -25.76
CA LEU A 142 -10.44 9.86 -25.82
C LEU A 142 -9.32 10.79 -25.34
N ARG A 143 -9.44 12.10 -25.60
CA ARG A 143 -8.52 13.09 -25.04
C ARG A 143 -8.66 13.16 -23.53
N ASP A 144 -9.88 13.24 -23.00
CA ASP A 144 -10.12 13.26 -21.55
C ASP A 144 -9.61 11.99 -20.86
N VAL A 145 -9.77 10.83 -21.51
CA VAL A 145 -9.24 9.55 -21.06
C VAL A 145 -7.71 9.58 -21.04
N GLU A 146 -7.06 10.05 -22.11
CA GLU A 146 -5.60 10.17 -22.16
C GLU A 146 -5.07 11.17 -21.13
N GLU A 147 -5.74 12.31 -20.93
CA GLU A 147 -5.38 13.28 -19.89
C GLU A 147 -5.55 12.70 -18.48
N THR A 148 -6.55 11.85 -18.28
CA THR A 148 -6.85 11.22 -16.98
C THR A 148 -5.93 10.04 -16.67
N PHE A 149 -5.58 9.21 -17.66
CA PHE A 149 -4.77 7.99 -17.51
C PHE A 149 -3.31 8.14 -17.93
N GLY A 150 -2.93 9.23 -18.60
CA GLY A 150 -1.58 9.43 -19.14
C GLY A 150 -0.51 9.68 -18.07
N GLY A 151 -0.91 9.92 -16.82
CA GLY A 151 0.00 10.02 -15.69
C GLY A 151 0.49 8.64 -15.20
N ALA A 152 1.65 8.61 -14.54
CA ALA A 152 2.21 7.36 -14.00
C ALA A 152 1.37 6.72 -12.88
N GLU A 153 0.50 7.50 -12.24
CA GLU A 153 -0.26 7.07 -11.05
C GLU A 153 -1.40 6.09 -11.37
N ALA A 154 -2.11 6.30 -12.46
CA ALA A 154 -3.24 5.44 -12.85
C ALA A 154 -2.79 4.01 -13.23
N PRO A 155 -1.74 3.82 -14.06
CA PRO A 155 -1.17 2.49 -14.33
C PRO A 155 -0.67 1.77 -13.06
N GLU A 156 -0.14 2.51 -12.09
CA GLU A 156 0.32 1.91 -10.83
C GLU A 156 -0.84 1.36 -9.99
N LEU A 157 -1.94 2.10 -9.85
CA LEU A 157 -3.11 1.60 -9.14
C LEU A 157 -3.82 0.49 -9.93
N GLU A 158 -3.86 0.57 -11.26
CA GLU A 158 -4.37 -0.49 -12.15
C GLU A 158 -3.63 -1.81 -11.91
N LEU A 159 -2.30 -1.77 -11.84
CA LEU A 159 -1.50 -2.96 -11.54
C LEU A 159 -1.94 -3.66 -10.25
N ALA A 160 -2.23 -2.89 -9.19
CA ALA A 160 -2.64 -3.44 -7.90
C ALA A 160 -4.09 -3.96 -7.87
N LEU A 161 -4.96 -3.38 -8.71
CA LEU A 161 -6.34 -3.86 -8.90
C LEU A 161 -6.35 -5.17 -9.71
N ASP A 162 -5.52 -5.26 -10.75
CA ASP A 162 -5.41 -6.43 -11.63
C ASP A 162 -4.90 -7.68 -10.90
N THR A 163 -4.01 -7.53 -9.90
CA THR A 163 -3.60 -8.67 -9.07
C THR A 163 -4.70 -9.15 -8.12
N GLY A 164 -5.72 -8.32 -7.87
CA GLY A 164 -6.78 -8.54 -6.90
C GLY A 164 -6.35 -8.30 -5.44
N ASP A 165 -5.14 -7.78 -5.21
CA ASP A 165 -4.64 -7.42 -3.88
C ASP A 165 -5.28 -6.12 -3.36
N VAL A 166 -5.70 -5.25 -4.28
CA VAL A 166 -6.53 -4.08 -4.01
C VAL A 166 -7.92 -4.31 -4.61
N ARG A 167 -8.96 -3.92 -3.89
CA ARG A 167 -10.32 -3.80 -4.40
C ARG A 167 -10.81 -2.39 -4.19
N LEU A 168 -11.17 -1.71 -5.27
CA LEU A 168 -11.85 -0.42 -5.21
C LEU A 168 -13.30 -0.64 -4.75
N LEU A 169 -13.68 -0.02 -3.63
CA LEU A 169 -15.05 0.01 -3.15
C LEU A 169 -15.76 1.20 -3.78
N ASP A 170 -16.64 0.90 -4.74
CA ASP A 170 -17.41 1.89 -5.47
C ASP A 170 -18.17 2.82 -4.53
N THR A 171 -17.89 4.12 -4.57
CA THR A 171 -18.63 5.13 -3.79
C THR A 171 -20.06 5.36 -4.31
N GLY A 172 -20.45 4.66 -5.37
CA GLY A 172 -21.80 4.57 -5.92
C GLY A 172 -22.20 5.81 -6.73
N LYS A 173 -21.22 6.58 -7.20
CA LYS A 173 -21.44 7.92 -7.79
C LYS A 173 -20.49 8.20 -8.95
N GLN A 174 -21.05 8.84 -9.98
CA GLN A 174 -20.37 9.24 -11.21
C GLN A 174 -19.77 10.65 -11.06
N LEU A 175 -18.81 11.00 -11.93
CA LEU A 175 -18.23 12.35 -11.95
C LEU A 175 -19.28 13.46 -12.13
N GLU A 176 -20.33 13.15 -12.88
CA GLU A 176 -21.39 14.09 -13.23
C GLU A 176 -22.39 14.31 -12.08
N ASP A 177 -22.36 13.45 -11.06
CA ASP A 177 -23.22 13.62 -9.90
C ASP A 177 -22.88 14.91 -9.15
N PRO A 178 -23.87 15.62 -8.59
CA PRO A 178 -23.63 16.77 -7.72
C PRO A 178 -22.65 16.41 -6.60
N VAL A 179 -21.77 17.35 -6.25
CA VAL A 179 -20.73 17.16 -5.22
C VAL A 179 -21.30 16.60 -3.91
N ASP A 180 -22.47 17.10 -3.48
CA ASP A 180 -23.13 16.63 -2.26
C ASP A 180 -23.48 15.13 -2.32
N GLN A 181 -23.85 14.62 -3.50
CA GLN A 181 -24.12 13.19 -3.66
C GLN A 181 -22.84 12.36 -3.62
N GLN A 182 -21.75 12.84 -4.22
CA GLN A 182 -20.44 12.18 -4.17
C GLN A 182 -19.93 12.11 -2.73
N VAL A 183 -20.06 13.22 -1.98
CA VAL A 183 -19.72 13.29 -0.55
C VAL A 183 -20.59 12.34 0.27
N ALA A 184 -21.90 12.27 0.00
CA ALA A 184 -22.80 11.35 0.69
C ALA A 184 -22.44 9.87 0.41
N GLY A 185 -22.11 9.52 -0.84
CA GLY A 185 -21.66 8.18 -1.21
C GLY A 185 -20.35 7.79 -0.51
N PHE A 186 -19.39 8.71 -0.46
CA PHE A 186 -18.16 8.53 0.29
C PHE A 186 -18.42 8.31 1.79
N ARG A 187 -19.21 9.19 2.44
CA ARG A 187 -19.58 9.05 3.85
C ARG A 187 -20.30 7.73 4.14
N HIS A 188 -21.17 7.28 3.23
CA HIS A 188 -21.85 6.01 3.35
C HIS A 188 -20.86 4.84 3.39
N ARG A 189 -19.86 4.81 2.49
CA ARG A 189 -18.83 3.76 2.51
C ARG A 189 -17.95 3.78 3.75
N ILE A 190 -17.61 4.97 4.25
CA ILE A 190 -16.89 5.12 5.52
C ILE A 190 -17.74 4.56 6.67
N ALA A 191 -19.04 4.87 6.71
CA ALA A 191 -19.96 4.34 7.71
C ALA A 191 -20.04 2.81 7.66
N GLU A 192 -20.15 2.21 6.48
CA GLU A 192 -20.14 0.74 6.31
C GLU A 192 -18.83 0.12 6.80
N ALA A 193 -17.69 0.75 6.50
CA ALA A 193 -16.38 0.27 6.94
C ALA A 193 -16.22 0.30 8.47
N LEU A 194 -16.74 1.36 9.12
CA LEU A 194 -16.73 1.52 10.57
C LEU A 194 -17.69 0.56 11.28
N ASP A 195 -18.85 0.28 10.67
CA ASP A 195 -19.88 -0.62 11.21
C ASP A 195 -19.46 -2.10 11.15
N ASN A 196 -18.45 -2.45 10.35
CA ASN A 196 -17.95 -3.82 10.24
C ASN A 196 -17.22 -4.25 11.53
N PRO A 197 -17.78 -5.16 12.35
CA PRO A 197 -17.19 -5.53 13.65
C PRO A 197 -15.89 -6.35 13.52
N SER A 198 -15.65 -6.93 12.34
CA SER A 198 -14.41 -7.64 12.00
C SER A 198 -13.42 -6.77 11.23
N GLY A 199 -13.86 -5.59 10.78
CA GLY A 199 -13.11 -4.67 9.96
C GLY A 199 -11.92 -4.06 10.67
N THR A 200 -10.96 -3.62 9.87
CA THR A 200 -9.87 -2.74 10.28
C THR A 200 -9.80 -1.63 9.26
N VAL A 201 -9.81 -0.39 9.72
CA VAL A 201 -9.77 0.80 8.86
C VAL A 201 -8.46 1.55 9.01
N LEU A 202 -7.99 2.17 7.93
CA LEU A 202 -6.92 3.16 7.90
C LEU A 202 -7.43 4.35 7.08
N PHE A 203 -7.35 5.55 7.64
CA PHE A 203 -7.85 6.75 6.99
C PHE A 203 -6.72 7.76 6.83
N ASP A 204 -6.76 8.55 5.75
CA ASP A 204 -5.94 9.75 5.69
C ASP A 204 -6.39 10.78 6.74
N GLN A 205 -5.60 11.86 6.87
CA GLN A 205 -5.86 12.90 7.86
C GLN A 205 -7.24 13.56 7.66
N LEU A 206 -7.62 13.84 6.41
CA LEU A 206 -8.89 14.50 6.12
C LEU A 206 -10.10 13.58 6.41
N THR A 207 -10.04 12.32 6.01
CA THR A 207 -11.07 11.31 6.32
C THR A 207 -11.14 11.08 7.84
N THR A 208 -10.00 11.07 8.53
CA THR A 208 -9.97 10.97 10.00
C THR A 208 -10.66 12.17 10.65
N SER A 209 -10.41 13.39 10.18
CA SER A 209 -11.11 14.59 10.68
C SER A 209 -12.61 14.51 10.42
N ILE A 210 -13.05 14.07 9.23
CA ILE A 210 -14.47 13.86 8.92
C ILE A 210 -15.12 12.89 9.91
N VAL A 211 -14.47 11.75 10.16
CA VAL A 211 -14.99 10.76 11.11
C VAL A 211 -15.00 11.30 12.54
N ARG A 212 -13.99 12.10 12.93
CA ARG A 212 -13.89 12.67 14.28
C ARG A 212 -14.92 13.76 14.55
N GLU A 213 -15.27 14.54 13.53
CA GLU A 213 -16.24 15.63 13.62
C GLU A 213 -17.70 15.16 13.50
N ASP A 214 -17.92 13.95 12.97
CA ASP A 214 -19.25 13.36 12.79
C ASP A 214 -19.58 12.32 13.88
N ASP A 215 -20.41 12.71 14.85
CA ASP A 215 -20.85 11.87 15.95
C ASP A 215 -21.43 10.52 15.49
N SER A 216 -22.21 10.54 14.40
CA SER A 216 -22.86 9.33 13.86
C SER A 216 -21.85 8.32 13.32
N LEU A 217 -20.72 8.78 12.78
CA LEU A 217 -19.63 7.92 12.33
C LEU A 217 -18.80 7.40 13.51
N ARG A 218 -18.51 8.25 14.51
CA ARG A 218 -17.73 7.84 15.69
C ARG A 218 -18.40 6.75 16.50
N GLU A 219 -19.73 6.82 16.64
CA GLU A 219 -20.52 5.85 17.40
C GLU A 219 -20.49 4.46 16.76
N LYS A 220 -20.41 4.39 15.43
CA LYS A 220 -20.22 3.12 14.70
C LYS A 220 -18.87 2.47 14.99
N PHE A 221 -17.86 3.27 15.33
CA PHE A 221 -16.51 2.74 15.48
C PHE A 221 -16.30 2.05 16.84
N SER A 222 -16.52 0.74 16.85
CA SER A 222 -16.38 -0.08 18.07
C SER A 222 -14.99 0.04 18.72
N PRO A 223 -14.87 -0.10 20.06
CA PRO A 223 -13.57 -0.06 20.75
C PRO A 223 -12.56 -1.09 20.23
N VAL A 224 -13.05 -2.29 19.86
CA VAL A 224 -12.21 -3.35 19.28
C VAL A 224 -11.73 -2.96 17.88
N GLY A 225 -12.60 -2.34 17.07
CA GLY A 225 -12.22 -1.77 15.77
C GLY A 225 -11.14 -0.71 15.90
N ARG A 226 -11.29 0.22 16.86
CA ARG A 226 -10.30 1.27 17.15
C ARG A 226 -8.93 0.69 17.47
N ASP A 227 -8.86 -0.32 18.34
CA ASP A 227 -7.59 -0.94 18.69
C ASP A 227 -6.95 -1.69 17.51
N ARG A 228 -7.74 -2.38 16.67
CA ARG A 228 -7.22 -2.99 15.44
C ARG A 228 -6.71 -1.96 14.45
N SER A 229 -7.46 -0.88 14.24
CA SER A 229 -7.09 0.21 13.34
C SER A 229 -5.84 0.94 13.82
N ARG A 230 -5.68 1.13 15.13
CA ARG A 230 -4.45 1.69 15.69
C ARG A 230 -3.25 0.82 15.33
N ARG A 231 -3.35 -0.50 15.52
CA ARG A 231 -2.28 -1.43 15.12
C ARG A 231 -1.99 -1.37 13.62
N ALA A 232 -3.03 -1.25 12.79
CA ALA A 232 -2.84 -1.11 11.35
C ALA A 232 -2.12 0.20 11.00
N ALA A 233 -2.60 1.32 11.53
CA ALA A 233 -1.98 2.63 11.35
C ALA A 233 -0.53 2.67 11.84
N THR A 234 -0.22 2.08 13.00
CA THR A 234 1.17 1.93 13.46
C THR A 234 2.00 1.12 12.47
N GLY A 235 1.49 -0.02 12.00
CA GLY A 235 2.23 -0.87 11.07
C GLY A 235 2.45 -0.24 9.70
N THR A 236 1.43 0.39 9.12
CA THR A 236 1.58 1.09 7.83
C THR A 236 2.44 2.33 7.97
N GLY A 237 2.27 3.10 9.05
CA GLY A 237 3.06 4.31 9.31
C GLY A 237 4.56 4.01 9.51
N LEU A 238 4.91 2.92 10.22
CA LEU A 238 6.31 2.50 10.33
C LEU A 238 6.93 2.07 8.98
N VAL A 239 6.12 1.56 8.04
CA VAL A 239 6.57 1.26 6.67
C VAL A 239 6.81 2.55 5.89
N GLU A 240 5.95 3.56 6.04
CA GLU A 240 6.09 4.86 5.36
C GLU A 240 7.37 5.61 5.75
N TRP A 241 7.91 5.36 6.95
CA TRP A 241 9.18 5.94 7.41
C TRP A 241 10.44 5.25 6.86
N LEU A 242 10.30 4.15 6.09
CA LEU A 242 11.45 3.51 5.46
C LEU A 242 12.05 4.46 4.39
N PRO A 243 13.37 4.66 4.34
CA PRO A 243 14.01 5.57 3.37
C PRO A 243 13.71 5.33 1.89
N VAL A 244 13.26 4.13 1.54
CA VAL A 244 12.91 3.71 0.17
C VAL A 244 11.44 3.97 -0.18
N PHE A 245 10.65 4.38 0.81
CA PHE A 245 9.30 4.91 0.66
C PHE A 245 9.36 6.44 0.67
N PRO A 246 8.44 7.16 0.00
CA PRO A 246 7.25 6.66 -0.73
C PRO A 246 7.47 6.31 -2.21
N ASP A 247 8.71 6.42 -2.71
CA ASP A 247 9.02 6.44 -4.14
C ASP A 247 9.11 5.06 -4.80
N ALA A 248 9.03 3.97 -4.02
CA ALA A 248 9.05 2.62 -4.57
C ALA A 248 7.82 2.37 -5.50
N PRO A 249 8.03 1.88 -6.74
CA PRO A 249 6.94 1.67 -7.68
C PRO A 249 6.06 0.49 -7.25
N MET A 250 4.77 0.52 -7.61
CA MET A 250 3.79 -0.50 -7.21
C MET A 250 4.22 -1.94 -7.58
N SER A 251 4.88 -2.14 -8.70
CA SER A 251 5.41 -3.45 -9.11
C SER A 251 6.36 -4.04 -8.06
N SER A 252 7.31 -3.24 -7.57
CA SER A 252 8.24 -3.63 -6.51
C SER A 252 7.53 -3.87 -5.18
N ILE A 253 6.46 -3.11 -4.88
CA ILE A 253 5.63 -3.32 -3.69
C ILE A 253 4.96 -4.70 -3.73
N LEU A 254 4.33 -5.04 -4.85
CA LEU A 254 3.63 -6.30 -5.04
C LEU A 254 4.59 -7.50 -5.01
N GLU A 255 5.79 -7.36 -5.60
CA GLU A 255 6.83 -8.38 -5.55
C GLU A 255 7.37 -8.58 -4.12
N ALA A 256 7.74 -7.49 -3.43
CA ALA A 256 8.22 -7.55 -2.06
C ALA A 256 7.17 -8.15 -1.12
N ARG A 257 5.89 -7.83 -1.35
CA ARG A 257 4.76 -8.40 -0.61
C ARG A 257 4.68 -9.92 -0.76
N GLU A 258 4.87 -10.45 -1.97
CA GLU A 258 4.81 -11.90 -2.22
C GLU A 258 6.01 -12.61 -1.59
N GLU A 259 7.22 -12.09 -1.80
CA GLU A 259 8.45 -12.72 -1.28
C GLU A 259 8.55 -12.70 0.25
N LEU A 260 8.05 -11.63 0.88
CA LEU A 260 8.15 -11.41 2.32
C LEU A 260 6.86 -11.77 3.08
N ALA A 261 5.97 -12.57 2.49
CA ALA A 261 4.68 -12.93 3.08
C ALA A 261 4.80 -13.54 4.49
N ASP A 262 5.78 -14.42 4.71
CA ASP A 262 6.03 -15.04 6.03
C ASP A 262 6.56 -14.03 7.06
N GLY A 263 7.34 -13.05 6.60
CA GLY A 263 7.85 -11.95 7.42
C GLY A 263 6.73 -11.00 7.85
N ARG A 264 5.77 -10.73 6.95
CA ARG A 264 4.65 -9.82 7.20
C ARG A 264 3.75 -10.29 8.35
N ALA A 265 3.46 -11.59 8.45
CA ALA A 265 2.66 -12.13 9.55
C ALA A 265 3.35 -11.92 10.93
N LYS A 266 4.67 -12.14 10.99
CA LYS A 266 5.47 -11.88 12.20
C LYS A 266 5.51 -10.39 12.52
N TYR A 267 5.68 -9.55 11.50
CA TYR A 267 5.66 -8.11 11.64
C TYR A 267 4.35 -7.61 12.27
N ARG A 268 3.18 -8.08 11.80
CA ARG A 268 1.89 -7.74 12.43
C ARG A 268 1.81 -8.13 13.91
N ALA A 269 2.40 -9.26 14.29
CA ALA A 269 2.47 -9.69 15.69
C ALA A 269 3.35 -8.74 16.52
N SER A 270 4.49 -8.30 15.98
CA SER A 270 5.38 -7.31 16.61
C SER A 270 4.70 -5.95 16.78
N VAL A 271 4.03 -5.48 15.72
CA VAL A 271 3.31 -4.19 15.71
C VAL A 271 2.23 -4.15 16.78
N LYS A 272 1.60 -5.28 17.12
CA LYS A 272 0.64 -5.33 18.24
C LYS A 272 1.27 -4.89 19.57
N ALA A 273 2.54 -5.24 19.83
CA ALA A 273 3.23 -4.83 21.05
C ALA A 273 3.58 -3.34 20.99
N LEU A 274 4.12 -2.87 19.87
CA LEU A 274 4.47 -1.45 19.68
C LEU A 274 3.26 -0.52 19.77
N ALA A 275 2.16 -0.89 19.12
CA ALA A 275 0.91 -0.12 19.14
C ALA A 275 0.26 -0.07 20.53
N ALA A 276 0.60 -0.99 21.43
CA ALA A 276 0.12 -0.98 22.81
C ALA A 276 0.87 0.03 23.69
N GLU A 277 2.04 0.51 23.25
CA GLU A 277 2.82 1.55 23.93
C GLU A 277 2.31 2.96 23.57
N LEU A 278 1.62 3.11 22.43
CA LEU A 278 1.03 4.37 21.99
C LEU A 278 -0.17 4.76 22.85
N GLN A 279 -0.20 6.03 23.25
CA GLN A 279 -1.33 6.59 24.00
C GLN A 279 -2.47 7.00 23.06
N SER A 280 -2.15 7.45 21.84
CA SER A 280 -3.14 7.85 20.85
C SER A 280 -3.99 6.69 20.34
N SER A 281 -5.26 6.98 20.07
CA SER A 281 -6.22 6.13 19.36
C SER A 281 -6.06 6.24 17.84
N ALA A 282 -6.72 5.34 17.10
CA ALA A 282 -6.67 5.28 15.64
C ALA A 282 -7.13 6.56 14.91
N LEU A 283 -7.96 7.40 15.55
CA LEU A 283 -8.52 8.63 14.94
C LEU A 283 -7.99 9.91 15.58
N ASP A 284 -7.03 9.81 16.49
CA ASP A 284 -6.48 10.95 17.18
C ASP A 284 -5.45 11.66 16.30
N ASP A 285 -5.48 12.99 16.28
CA ASP A 285 -4.52 13.79 15.50
C ASP A 285 -3.06 13.60 15.93
N ALA A 286 -2.84 13.13 17.17
CA ALA A 286 -1.52 12.85 17.71
C ALA A 286 -0.93 11.52 17.22
N LEU A 287 -1.74 10.60 16.67
CA LEU A 287 -1.26 9.27 16.28
C LEU A 287 -0.10 9.29 15.26
N PRO A 288 -0.11 10.11 14.19
CA PRO A 288 1.03 10.20 13.28
C PRO A 288 2.32 10.62 13.99
N SER A 289 2.24 11.58 14.91
CA SER A 289 3.38 12.05 15.71
C SER A 289 3.87 10.99 16.70
N ASP A 290 2.95 10.27 17.36
CA ASP A 290 3.28 9.12 18.22
C ASP A 290 4.03 8.02 17.45
N ILE A 291 3.63 7.76 16.19
CA ILE A 291 4.30 6.78 15.32
C ILE A 291 5.69 7.28 14.89
N GLU A 292 5.85 8.57 14.60
CA GLU A 292 7.15 9.18 14.29
C GLU A 292 8.12 9.06 15.49
N GLU A 293 7.65 9.36 16.69
CA GLU A 293 8.44 9.23 17.92
C GLU A 293 8.86 7.76 18.13
N LEU A 294 7.91 6.83 18.03
CA LEU A 294 8.18 5.39 18.07
C LEU A 294 9.22 4.96 17.03
N TRP A 295 9.13 5.50 15.81
CA TRP A 295 10.10 5.23 14.75
C TRP A 295 11.50 5.71 15.13
N ARG A 296 11.61 6.96 15.55
CA ARG A 296 12.89 7.62 15.85
C ARG A 296 13.58 6.99 17.06
N ASP A 297 12.81 6.70 18.10
CA ASP A 297 13.35 6.40 19.42
C ASP A 297 13.52 4.89 19.64
N GLU A 298 12.73 4.05 18.95
CA GLU A 298 12.80 2.60 19.09
C GLU A 298 13.14 1.86 17.79
N VAL A 299 12.35 2.04 16.74
CA VAL A 299 12.41 1.17 15.56
C VAL A 299 13.70 1.41 14.76
N ARG A 300 14.02 2.66 14.44
CA ARG A 300 15.22 3.01 13.67
C ARG A 300 16.51 2.57 14.37
N PRO A 301 16.74 2.84 15.68
CA PRO A 301 17.90 2.31 16.40
C PRO A 301 17.99 0.78 16.31
N THR A 302 16.86 0.08 16.49
CA THR A 302 16.82 -1.39 16.39
C THR A 302 17.21 -1.88 14.99
N LEU A 303 16.74 -1.22 13.93
CA LEU A 303 17.13 -1.56 12.56
C LEU A 303 18.61 -1.34 12.28
N VAL A 304 19.21 -0.29 12.86
CA VAL A 304 20.65 -0.02 12.75
C VAL A 304 21.47 -1.14 13.40
N ASP A 305 21.08 -1.57 14.61
CA ASP A 305 21.79 -2.63 15.33
C ASP A 305 21.58 -4.01 14.71
N LEU A 306 20.40 -4.28 14.15
CA LEU A 306 20.14 -5.46 13.32
C LEU A 306 21.07 -5.50 12.11
N ARG A 307 21.21 -4.38 11.39
CA ARG A 307 22.11 -4.29 10.23
C ARG A 307 23.56 -4.56 10.61
N LYS A 308 24.03 -4.04 11.75
CA LYS A 308 25.38 -4.32 12.27
C LYS A 308 25.55 -5.80 12.61
N THR A 309 24.57 -6.42 13.26
CA THR A 309 24.61 -7.84 13.67
C THR A 309 24.61 -8.77 12.45
N VAL A 310 23.76 -8.50 11.45
CA VAL A 310 23.72 -9.27 10.20
C VAL A 310 25.05 -9.15 9.43
N LYS A 311 25.61 -7.94 9.32
CA LYS A 311 26.94 -7.74 8.71
C LYS A 311 28.04 -8.44 9.50
N GLY A 312 28.06 -8.30 10.82
CA GLY A 312 29.04 -8.96 11.69
C GLY A 312 28.98 -10.48 11.63
N SER A 313 27.78 -11.07 11.55
CA SER A 313 27.60 -12.51 11.40
C SER A 313 27.98 -13.03 10.01
N ARG A 314 27.76 -12.26 8.93
CA ARG A 314 28.23 -12.59 7.58
C ARG A 314 29.74 -12.48 7.46
N ILE A 315 30.33 -11.43 8.02
CA ILE A 315 31.78 -11.28 8.09
C ILE A 315 32.37 -12.41 8.94
N ALA A 316 31.79 -12.77 10.08
CA ALA A 316 32.24 -13.92 10.85
C ALA A 316 32.05 -15.26 10.11
N LYS A 317 31.02 -15.42 9.27
CA LYS A 317 30.83 -16.60 8.41
C LYS A 317 31.80 -16.66 7.24
N GLU A 318 32.14 -15.53 6.63
CA GLU A 318 33.12 -15.43 5.53
C GLU A 318 34.57 -15.46 6.03
N THR A 319 34.84 -14.94 7.23
CA THR A 319 36.14 -15.03 7.90
C THR A 319 36.33 -16.41 8.54
N GLY A 320 35.26 -17.06 9.02
CA GLY A 320 35.28 -18.43 9.55
C GLY A 320 35.52 -19.51 8.50
N LEU A 321 35.26 -19.23 7.21
CA LEU A 321 35.57 -20.14 6.11
C LEU A 321 36.93 -19.85 5.43
N ARG A 322 37.60 -18.74 5.79
CA ARG A 322 38.87 -18.32 5.18
C ARG A 322 40.10 -18.42 6.10
N LEU A 323 39.95 -18.99 7.29
CA LEU A 323 41.08 -19.34 8.16
C LEU A 323 41.57 -20.79 7.99
N ALA A 324 41.17 -21.49 6.91
CA ALA A 324 41.64 -22.84 6.61
C ALA A 324 42.47 -22.99 5.33
N THR A 325 42.53 -22.01 4.42
CA THR A 325 43.40 -22.10 3.23
C THR A 325 43.77 -20.72 2.69
N GLU A 326 45.06 -20.41 2.79
CA GLU A 326 45.86 -19.58 1.87
C GLU A 326 45.53 -18.08 1.73
N GLY A 327 46.44 -17.27 2.31
CA GLY A 327 47.23 -16.24 1.61
C GLY A 327 46.53 -15.14 0.78
N TYR A 328 46.81 -13.90 1.19
CA TYR A 328 46.75 -12.62 0.43
C TYR A 328 45.45 -11.80 0.39
N GLY A 329 45.58 -10.55 0.89
CA GLY A 329 45.00 -9.34 0.27
C GLY A 329 43.77 -8.71 0.94
N ILE A 330 43.99 -7.77 1.87
CA ILE A 330 43.00 -6.75 2.29
C ILE A 330 43.58 -5.37 1.96
N PRO A 331 42.84 -4.44 1.31
CA PRO A 331 43.13 -3.02 1.41
C PRO A 331 42.43 -2.43 2.65
N THR A 332 43.25 -1.80 3.47
CA THR A 332 43.02 -1.21 4.78
C THR A 332 42.25 0.12 4.69
N ILE A 333 41.28 0.35 5.59
CA ILE A 333 41.00 1.71 6.08
C ILE A 333 41.44 1.73 7.54
N ALA A 334 42.56 2.40 7.78
CA ALA A 334 43.17 2.56 9.09
C ALA A 334 42.56 3.78 9.80
N VAL A 335 42.09 3.58 11.04
CA VAL A 335 41.94 4.67 12.01
C VAL A 335 43.01 4.44 13.07
N THR A 336 44.07 5.25 13.00
CA THR A 336 45.16 5.28 13.97
C THR A 336 44.70 6.03 15.22
N LEU A 337 44.52 5.31 16.33
CA LEU A 337 44.50 5.92 17.67
C LEU A 337 45.92 5.80 18.25
N THR A 338 46.57 6.95 18.39
CA THR A 338 47.91 7.10 18.93
C THR A 338 47.94 6.89 20.45
N SER A 339 48.77 5.92 20.86
CA SER A 339 49.60 5.85 22.07
C SER A 339 48.99 6.27 23.42
N LEU A 340 48.77 5.27 24.29
CA LEU A 340 49.17 5.36 25.68
C LEU A 340 50.35 4.40 25.89
N SER A 341 51.50 5.00 26.16
CA SER A 341 52.78 4.39 26.47
C SER A 341 52.79 3.71 27.85
N SER A 342 53.55 2.61 27.91
CA SER A 342 54.07 1.86 29.06
C SER A 342 53.08 1.18 30.02
N VAL A 343 52.72 -0.07 29.69
CA VAL A 343 52.52 -1.14 30.68
C VAL A 343 53.66 -2.13 30.53
N ALA A 344 54.87 -1.64 30.77
CA ALA A 344 56.05 -2.44 30.99
C ALA A 344 56.62 -2.00 32.34
N ASP A 345 55.81 -2.20 33.37
CA ASP A 345 56.21 -2.32 34.78
C ASP A 345 54.97 -2.77 35.57
N LEU A 346 55.18 -3.74 36.47
CA LEU A 346 54.25 -4.22 37.50
C LEU A 346 53.29 -5.36 37.12
N LEU A 347 53.85 -6.56 37.02
CA LEU A 347 53.38 -7.68 37.84
C LEU A 347 54.56 -8.10 38.75
N PRO A 348 54.37 -8.79 39.90
CA PRO A 348 53.20 -8.91 40.77
C PRO A 348 53.55 -8.73 42.26
N THR A 349 52.60 -8.31 43.11
CA THR A 349 52.65 -8.67 44.55
C THR A 349 51.31 -9.24 44.99
N ALA A 350 51.39 -10.43 45.57
CA ALA A 350 50.28 -11.16 46.16
C ALA A 350 49.83 -10.44 47.45
N ALA A 351 48.86 -9.52 47.35
CA ALA A 351 48.24 -8.91 48.55
C ALA A 351 46.87 -8.22 48.34
N ALA A 352 46.18 -8.37 47.21
CA ALA A 352 44.92 -7.64 46.97
C ALA A 352 43.78 -8.52 46.43
N ALA A 353 43.67 -9.75 46.95
CA ALA A 353 42.46 -10.55 46.84
C ALA A 353 41.76 -10.55 48.20
N MET A 354 40.69 -9.74 48.31
CA MET A 354 39.49 -9.94 49.15
C MET A 354 38.90 -8.58 49.59
N ALA A 355 38.43 -7.81 48.60
CA ALA A 355 37.28 -6.92 48.78
C ALA A 355 36.13 -7.45 47.91
N ALA A 356 35.68 -8.66 48.24
CA ALA A 356 34.55 -9.33 47.62
C ALA A 356 33.31 -9.15 48.49
N SER A 357 32.71 -7.96 48.48
CA SER A 357 31.36 -7.76 49.05
C SER A 357 30.83 -6.36 48.73
N LEU A 358 30.57 -6.04 47.45
CA LEU A 358 29.69 -4.91 47.07
C LEU A 358 29.38 -4.84 45.57
N ARG A 359 28.98 -5.94 44.91
CA ARG A 359 28.37 -5.86 43.56
C ARG A 359 27.33 -6.95 43.32
N ILE A 360 26.17 -6.84 43.99
CA ILE A 360 24.91 -7.39 43.46
C ILE A 360 23.84 -6.31 43.57
N ALA A 361 23.84 -5.39 42.60
CA ALA A 361 22.69 -4.50 42.33
C ALA A 361 22.73 -3.89 40.91
N ALA A 362 23.45 -4.49 39.95
CA ALA A 362 23.57 -3.93 38.59
C ALA A 362 23.52 -4.99 37.47
N ALA A 363 22.90 -6.15 37.72
CA ALA A 363 22.69 -7.19 36.70
C ALA A 363 21.24 -7.26 36.19
N GLY A 364 20.23 -6.93 37.01
CA GLY A 364 18.82 -7.04 36.61
C GLY A 364 18.36 -6.04 35.54
N ALA A 365 18.98 -4.86 35.47
CA ALA A 365 18.60 -3.83 34.49
C ALA A 365 19.17 -4.11 33.09
N ARG A 366 20.38 -4.69 32.98
CA ARG A 366 20.97 -5.03 31.68
C ARG A 366 20.37 -6.30 31.10
N GLU A 367 20.06 -7.30 31.91
CA GLU A 367 19.48 -8.55 31.41
C GLU A 367 18.02 -8.38 30.96
N ALA A 368 17.24 -7.48 31.60
CA ALA A 368 15.90 -7.12 31.13
C ALA A 368 15.91 -6.29 29.84
N VAL A 369 16.91 -5.43 29.65
CA VAL A 369 17.11 -4.64 28.42
C VAL A 369 17.67 -5.52 27.29
N GLU A 370 18.59 -6.43 27.58
CA GLU A 370 19.16 -7.38 26.62
C GLU A 370 18.16 -8.48 26.25
N ALA A 371 17.28 -8.93 27.16
CA ALA A 371 16.19 -9.84 26.85
C ALA A 371 15.08 -9.16 26.04
N ARG A 372 14.74 -7.88 26.32
CA ARG A 372 13.85 -7.09 25.45
C ARG A 372 14.47 -6.84 24.08
N ALA A 373 15.75 -6.51 24.01
CA ALA A 373 16.48 -6.33 22.76
C ALA A 373 16.63 -7.65 21.98
N ALA A 374 16.84 -8.78 22.65
CA ALA A 374 16.94 -10.09 22.02
C ALA A 374 15.58 -10.63 21.53
N LYS A 375 14.48 -10.25 22.17
CA LYS A 375 13.13 -10.57 21.70
C LYS A 375 12.73 -9.70 20.50
N LYS A 376 13.03 -8.40 20.55
CA LYS A 376 12.85 -7.45 19.43
C LYS A 376 13.77 -7.76 18.22
N LYS A 377 14.86 -8.52 18.41
CA LYS A 377 15.87 -8.87 17.38
C LYS A 377 15.36 -9.74 16.21
N HIS A 378 14.18 -10.35 16.29
CA HIS A 378 13.56 -11.02 15.14
C HIS A 378 12.31 -10.31 14.62
N GLU A 379 11.74 -9.42 15.41
CA GLU A 379 10.41 -8.86 15.25
C GLU A 379 10.33 -7.75 14.20
N LEU A 380 11.45 -7.05 13.96
CA LEU A 380 11.59 -5.96 12.98
C LEU A 380 12.43 -6.33 11.74
N VAL A 381 12.84 -7.59 11.62
CA VAL A 381 13.61 -8.08 10.46
C VAL A 381 12.86 -7.85 9.16
N TYR A 382 11.52 -7.94 9.19
CA TYR A 382 10.67 -7.62 8.05
C TYR A 382 10.92 -6.22 7.48
N LEU A 383 11.00 -5.19 8.32
CA LEU A 383 11.25 -3.80 7.87
C LEU A 383 12.66 -3.65 7.29
N LEU A 384 13.65 -4.35 7.83
CA LEU A 384 15.01 -4.38 7.28
C LEU A 384 15.05 -5.03 5.89
N ASP A 385 14.41 -6.19 5.75
CA ASP A 385 14.33 -6.94 4.49
C ASP A 385 13.54 -6.17 3.44
N LEU A 386 12.45 -5.52 3.84
CA LEU A 386 11.66 -4.64 2.99
C LEU A 386 12.48 -3.46 2.47
N ASN A 387 13.19 -2.74 3.36
CA ASN A 387 14.06 -1.63 2.95
C ASN A 387 15.16 -2.08 1.99
N LYS A 388 15.70 -3.29 2.18
CA LYS A 388 16.71 -3.85 1.28
C LYS A 388 16.11 -4.25 -0.07
N LYS A 389 14.96 -4.92 -0.07
CA LYS A 389 14.30 -5.39 -1.29
C LYS A 389 13.88 -4.21 -2.15
N LEU A 390 13.20 -3.22 -1.57
CA LEU A 390 12.74 -2.03 -2.29
C LEU A 390 13.90 -1.12 -2.72
N GLY A 391 14.96 -0.97 -1.91
CA GLY A 391 16.12 -0.14 -2.26
C GLY A 391 16.98 -0.68 -3.39
N ASN A 392 16.87 -1.97 -3.71
CA ASN A 392 17.56 -2.57 -4.86
C ASN A 392 16.88 -2.26 -6.20
N PHE A 393 15.63 -1.76 -6.21
CA PHE A 393 14.91 -1.41 -7.44
C PHE A 393 15.15 0.03 -7.91
N GLY A 394 16.03 0.78 -7.24
CA GLY A 394 16.35 2.19 -7.56
C GLY A 394 17.68 2.39 -8.29
N LEU A 395 18.24 1.36 -8.94
CA LEU A 395 19.54 1.40 -9.62
C LEU A 395 19.52 0.65 -10.97
N ASP A 396 18.48 0.85 -11.77
CA ASP A 396 18.49 0.51 -13.20
C ASP A 396 18.22 1.74 -14.07
#